data_AF-A0A4S4NVR0-F1
#
_entry.id   AF-A0A4S4NVR0-F1
#
_cell.length_a   1.000
_cell.length_b   1.000
_cell.length_c   1.000
_cell.angle_alpha   90.00
_cell.angle_beta   90.00
_cell.angle_gamma   90.00
#
_symmetry.space_group_name_H-M   'P 1'
#
loop_
_entity.id
_entity.type
_entity.pdbx_description
1 polymer ?
#
loop_
_entity_poly.entity_id
_entity_poly.type
_entity_poly.pdbx_seq_one_letter_code
_entity_poly.pdbx_strand_id
1 'polypeptide(L)'
;MLTSRFLTLLTGVTLLAVAGVALSHLLLPIGYALPFTITTLVVFILLCLAIFFLGRRSAGAENRLLFSNVFLASTVMKMFICGALVVGYVVLGEPESKLFIVPFFWLYLVYTGFEVYFLMKLSAIVAR
;
A
#
# COMPACT_ATOMS: atom_id res chain seq x y z
N MET A 1 21.06 -5.59 -6.59
CA MET A 1 20.21 -6.78 -6.31
C MET A 1 18.95 -6.46 -5.49
N LEU A 2 19.03 -5.58 -4.48
CA LEU A 2 17.87 -5.24 -3.63
C LEU A 2 16.68 -4.63 -4.39
N THR A 3 16.95 -3.67 -5.29
CA THR A 3 15.90 -2.98 -6.09
C THR A 3 15.16 -3.92 -7.04
N SER A 4 15.88 -4.80 -7.75
CA SER A 4 15.26 -5.77 -8.65
C SER A 4 14.37 -6.76 -7.90
N ARG A 5 14.81 -7.22 -6.71
CA ARG A 5 13.99 -8.07 -5.83
C ARG A 5 12.74 -7.33 -5.33
N PHE A 6 12.88 -6.07 -4.92
CA PHE A 6 11.75 -5.24 -4.51
C PHE A 6 10.73 -5.08 -5.64
N LEU A 7 11.18 -4.70 -6.85
CA LEU A 7 10.29 -4.54 -8.00
C LEU A 7 9.59 -5.85 -8.38
N THR A 8 10.31 -6.98 -8.36
CA THR A 8 9.72 -8.31 -8.64
C THR A 8 8.62 -8.66 -7.64
N LEU A 9 8.87 -8.43 -6.34
CA LEU A 9 7.87 -8.68 -5.31
C LEU A 9 6.70 -7.70 -5.42
N LEU A 10 6.96 -6.41 -5.68
CA LEU A 10 5.94 -5.40 -5.90
C LEU A 10 5.04 -5.78 -7.07
N THR A 11 5.60 -6.20 -8.21
CA THR A 11 4.82 -6.68 -9.35
C THR A 11 3.96 -7.89 -8.98
N GLY A 12 4.51 -8.89 -8.28
CA GLY A 12 3.74 -10.05 -7.83
C GLY A 12 2.59 -9.69 -6.88
N VAL A 13 2.85 -8.78 -5.94
CA VAL A 13 1.85 -8.26 -5.00
C VAL A 13 0.79 -7.43 -5.73
N THR A 14 1.18 -6.61 -6.71
CA THR A 14 0.24 -5.86 -7.54
C THR A 14 -0.63 -6.80 -8.37
N LEU A 15 -0.09 -7.89 -8.93
CA LEU A 15 -0.89 -8.90 -9.63
C LEU A 15 -1.91 -9.56 -8.70
N LEU A 16 -1.50 -9.94 -7.48
CA LEU A 16 -2.40 -10.47 -6.46
C LEU A 16 -3.48 -9.46 -6.05
N ALA A 17 -3.10 -8.19 -5.89
CA ALA A 17 -4.01 -7.10 -5.56
C ALA A 17 -5.05 -6.91 -6.67
N VAL A 18 -4.61 -6.85 -7.94
CA VAL A 18 -5.49 -6.74 -9.12
C VAL A 18 -6.41 -7.95 -9.24
N ALA A 19 -5.92 -9.17 -8.98
CA ALA A 19 -6.74 -10.37 -9.01
C ALA A 19 -7.88 -10.31 -7.97
N GLY A 20 -7.61 -9.90 -6.73
CA GLY A 20 -8.65 -9.78 -5.71
C GLY A 20 -9.60 -8.60 -5.95
N VAL A 21 -9.13 -7.51 -6.56
CA VAL A 21 -10.00 -6.42 -7.05
C VAL A 21 -10.93 -6.92 -8.14
N ALA A 22 -10.39 -7.60 -9.16
CA ALA A 22 -11.17 -8.16 -10.25
C ALA A 22 -12.22 -9.14 -9.72
N LEU A 23 -11.84 -10.03 -8.80
CA LEU A 23 -12.77 -10.94 -8.14
C LEU A 23 -13.87 -10.20 -7.38
N SER A 24 -13.53 -9.11 -6.67
CA SER A 24 -14.51 -8.29 -5.95
C SER A 24 -15.52 -7.64 -6.90
N HIS A 25 -15.07 -7.11 -8.04
CA HIS A 25 -15.95 -6.52 -9.06
C HIS A 25 -16.76 -7.55 -9.85
N LEU A 26 -16.31 -8.80 -9.92
CA LEU A 26 -17.06 -9.91 -10.54
C LEU A 26 -18.14 -10.46 -9.60
N LEU A 27 -17.87 -10.55 -8.29
CA LEU A 27 -18.78 -11.12 -7.31
C LEU A 27 -19.78 -10.11 -6.75
N LEU A 28 -19.43 -8.81 -6.74
CA LEU A 28 -20.25 -7.74 -6.15
C LEU A 28 -20.65 -6.71 -7.21
N PRO A 29 -21.86 -6.13 -7.13
CA PRO A 29 -22.32 -5.07 -8.03
C PRO A 29 -21.69 -3.72 -7.66
N ILE A 30 -20.36 -3.62 -7.76
CA ILE A 30 -19.57 -2.45 -7.34
C ILE A 30 -18.90 -1.72 -8.52
N GLY A 31 -19.50 -1.77 -9.71
CA GLY A 31 -18.98 -1.08 -10.89
C GLY A 31 -18.74 0.42 -10.68
N TYR A 32 -19.60 1.08 -9.90
CA TYR A 32 -19.47 2.50 -9.54
C TYR A 32 -18.18 2.81 -8.74
N ALA A 33 -17.61 1.84 -8.03
CA ALA A 33 -16.43 2.01 -7.18
C ALA A 33 -15.10 1.95 -7.95
N LEU A 34 -15.13 1.65 -9.25
CA LEU A 34 -13.93 1.40 -10.05
C LEU A 34 -12.91 2.56 -10.03
N PRO A 35 -13.32 3.85 -10.17
CA PRO A 35 -12.38 4.97 -10.07
C PRO A 35 -11.70 5.05 -8.71
N PHE A 36 -12.44 4.78 -7.63
CA PHE A 36 -11.92 4.77 -6.27
C PHE A 36 -10.93 3.63 -6.04
N THR A 37 -11.27 2.42 -6.50
CA THR A 37 -10.40 1.25 -6.36
C THR A 37 -9.09 1.41 -7.14
N ILE A 38 -9.15 1.93 -8.38
CA ILE A 38 -7.94 2.23 -9.17
C ILE A 38 -7.11 3.31 -8.50
N THR A 39 -7.74 4.40 -8.02
CA THR A 39 -7.04 5.47 -7.30
C THR A 39 -6.31 4.93 -6.07
N THR A 40 -7.00 4.10 -5.27
CA THR A 40 -6.41 3.44 -4.09
C THR A 40 -5.22 2.56 -4.45
N LEU A 41 -5.35 1.75 -5.52
CA LEU A 41 -4.27 0.88 -6.01
C LEU A 41 -3.02 1.71 -6.36
N VAL A 42 -3.20 2.77 -7.16
CA VAL A 42 -2.10 3.65 -7.59
C VAL A 42 -1.44 4.32 -6.38
N VAL A 43 -2.23 4.85 -5.45
CA VAL A 43 -1.72 5.49 -4.24
C VAL A 43 -0.89 4.52 -3.41
N PHE A 44 -1.32 3.27 -3.23
CA PHE A 44 -0.53 2.28 -2.49
C PHE A 44 0.75 1.86 -3.19
N ILE A 45 0.75 1.73 -4.52
CA ILE A 45 1.97 1.48 -5.30
C ILE A 45 2.97 2.63 -5.09
N LEU A 46 2.51 3.88 -5.23
CA LEU A 46 3.35 5.06 -5.03
C LEU A 46 3.89 5.16 -3.61
N LEU A 47 3.06 4.84 -2.62
CA LEU A 47 3.45 4.83 -1.22
C LEU A 47 4.54 3.77 -0.97
N CYS A 48 4.37 2.54 -1.47
CA CYS A 48 5.40 1.50 -1.39
C CYS A 48 6.71 1.90 -2.07
N LEU A 49 6.64 2.57 -3.23
CA LEU A 49 7.83 3.11 -3.90
C LEU A 49 8.51 4.17 -3.05
N ALA A 50 7.76 5.14 -2.52
CA ALA A 50 8.29 6.20 -1.67
C ALA A 50 9.01 5.63 -0.44
N ILE A 51 8.39 4.68 0.26
CA ILE A 51 8.98 4.00 1.42
C ILE A 51 10.23 3.22 1.04
N PHE A 52 10.23 2.54 -0.11
CA PHE A 52 11.40 1.81 -0.58
C PHE A 52 12.60 2.75 -0.78
N PHE A 53 12.39 3.90 -1.42
CA PHE A 53 13.46 4.88 -1.64
C PHE A 53 13.93 5.53 -0.34
N LEU A 54 12.99 5.92 0.53
CA LEU A 54 13.30 6.49 1.85
C LEU A 54 14.01 5.49 2.76
N GLY A 55 13.50 4.26 2.84
CA GLY A 55 14.08 3.17 3.60
C GLY A 55 15.46 2.79 3.11
N ARG A 56 15.70 2.76 1.78
CA ARG A 56 17.02 2.51 1.21
C ARG A 56 18.03 3.61 1.56
N ARG A 57 17.61 4.88 1.57
CA ARG A 57 18.48 5.99 1.99
C ARG A 57 18.84 5.90 3.47
N SER A 58 17.87 5.54 4.32
CA SER A 58 18.08 5.40 5.76
C SER A 58 18.82 4.13 6.16
N ALA A 59 18.78 3.08 5.34
CA ALA A 59 19.45 1.80 5.58
C ALA A 59 20.99 1.90 5.60
N GLY A 60 21.57 2.92 4.95
CA GLY A 60 23.02 3.18 5.01
C GLY A 60 23.43 4.11 6.15
N ALA A 61 22.49 4.61 6.94
CA ALA A 61 22.79 5.48 8.07
C ALA A 61 23.13 4.64 9.30
N GLU A 62 24.20 5.01 10.02
CA GLU A 62 24.67 4.37 11.26
C GLU A 62 23.57 4.28 12.34
N ASN A 63 22.56 5.13 12.25
CA ASN A 63 21.52 5.28 13.26
C ASN A 63 20.28 4.42 12.97
N ARG A 64 20.18 3.27 13.66
CA ARG A 64 19.03 2.34 13.64
C ARG A 64 17.68 3.02 13.94
N LEU A 65 17.68 4.15 14.66
CA LEU A 65 16.46 4.91 14.96
C LEU A 65 15.83 5.52 13.69
N LEU A 66 16.63 5.85 12.67
CA LEU A 66 16.11 6.43 11.43
C LEU A 66 15.22 5.44 10.68
N PHE A 67 15.55 4.15 10.68
CA PHE A 67 14.72 3.13 10.07
C PHE A 67 13.37 2.97 10.79
N SER A 68 13.40 2.94 12.13
CA SER A 68 12.18 2.86 12.95
C SER A 68 11.28 4.08 12.73
N ASN A 69 11.86 5.28 12.64
CA ASN A 69 11.12 6.50 12.36
C ASN A 69 10.48 6.50 10.96
N VAL A 70 11.16 5.97 9.94
CA VAL A 70 10.59 5.81 8.59
C VAL A 70 9.40 4.85 8.60
N PHE A 71 9.50 3.74 9.32
CA PHE A 71 8.39 2.79 9.46
C PHE A 71 7.18 3.42 10.17
N LEU A 72 7.42 4.10 11.29
CA LEU A 72 6.36 4.77 12.06
C LEU A 72 5.70 5.87 11.22
N ALA A 73 6.50 6.73 10.59
CA ALA A 73 6.01 7.80 9.72
C ALA A 73 5.19 7.24 8.55
N SER A 74 5.65 6.15 7.93
CA SER A 74 4.91 5.48 6.87
C SER A 74 3.55 4.97 7.33
N THR A 75 3.52 4.27 8.47
CA THR A 75 2.28 3.72 9.03
C THR A 75 1.27 4.83 9.32
N VAL A 76 1.70 5.90 9.99
CA VAL A 76 0.86 7.05 10.32
C VAL A 76 0.36 7.75 9.05
N MET A 77 1.26 8.04 8.10
CA MET A 77 0.91 8.67 6.84
C MET A 77 -0.10 7.83 6.05
N LYS A 78 0.08 6.51 5.98
CA LYS A 78 -0.85 5.59 5.33
C LYS A 78 -2.22 5.64 5.99
N MET A 79 -2.31 5.68 7.31
CA MET A 79 -3.61 5.78 8.01
C MET A 79 -4.35 7.08 7.65
N PHE A 80 -3.64 8.22 7.60
CA PHE A 80 -4.23 9.48 7.15
C PHE A 80 -4.66 9.45 5.68
N ILE A 81 -3.84 8.91 4.79
CA ILE A 81 -4.18 8.76 3.36
C ILE A 81 -5.41 7.86 3.19
N CYS A 82 -5.49 6.75 3.92
CA CYS A 82 -6.63 5.85 3.91
C CYS A 82 -7.91 6.55 4.37
N GLY A 83 -7.84 7.28 5.48
CA GLY A 83 -8.96 8.09 5.96
C GLY A 83 -9.40 9.13 4.94
N ALA A 84 -8.44 9.87 4.37
CA ALA A 84 -8.70 10.90 3.37
C ALA A 84 -9.32 10.33 2.08
N LEU A 85 -8.85 9.17 1.60
CA LEU A 85 -9.42 8.49 0.44
C LEU A 85 -10.87 8.07 0.70
N VAL A 86 -11.15 7.41 1.83
CA VAL A 86 -12.50 6.93 2.14
C VAL A 86 -13.46 8.10 2.36
N VAL A 87 -13.08 9.08 3.18
CA VAL A 87 -13.91 10.26 3.46
C VAL A 87 -14.10 11.08 2.19
N GLY A 88 -13.02 11.34 1.43
CA GLY A 88 -13.09 12.07 0.17
C GLY A 88 -14.01 11.41 -0.84
N TYR A 89 -13.98 10.08 -0.95
CA TYR A 89 -14.87 9.36 -1.85
C TYR A 89 -16.34 9.40 -1.39
N VAL A 90 -16.61 9.28 -0.10
CA VAL A 90 -17.97 9.36 0.44
C VAL A 90 -18.56 10.75 0.26
N VAL A 91 -17.78 11.81 0.51
CA VAL A 91 -18.25 13.20 0.45
C VAL A 91 -18.38 13.70 -0.99
N LEU A 92 -17.47 13.33 -1.89
CA LEU A 92 -17.46 13.84 -3.27
C LEU A 92 -18.24 12.97 -4.25
N GLY A 93 -18.29 11.66 -4.01
CA GLY A 93 -18.82 10.68 -4.95
C GLY A 93 -20.19 10.12 -4.61
N GLU A 94 -20.70 10.39 -3.39
CA GLU A 94 -22.00 9.91 -2.88
C GLU A 94 -22.31 8.45 -3.33
N PRO A 95 -21.48 7.47 -2.95
CA PRO A 95 -21.55 6.13 -3.52
C PRO A 95 -22.90 5.46 -3.21
N GLU A 96 -23.50 4.84 -4.22
CA GLU A 96 -24.79 4.16 -4.14
C GLU A 96 -24.86 3.10 -3.01
N SER A 97 -23.72 2.51 -2.67
CA SER A 97 -23.59 1.53 -1.60
C SER A 97 -22.21 1.59 -0.94
N LYS A 98 -22.11 1.10 0.29
CA LYS A 98 -20.85 1.04 1.07
C LYS A 98 -19.95 -0.15 0.67
N LEU A 99 -20.37 -0.97 -0.29
CA LEU A 99 -19.61 -2.15 -0.73
C LEU A 99 -18.26 -1.83 -1.39
N PHE A 100 -18.03 -0.57 -1.82
CA PHE A 100 -16.73 -0.10 -2.30
C PHE A 100 -15.59 -0.30 -1.28
N ILE A 101 -15.92 -0.42 0.01
CA ILE A 101 -14.94 -0.61 1.07
C ILE A 101 -14.28 -2.00 1.01
N VAL A 102 -14.93 -3.00 0.41
CA VAL A 102 -14.43 -4.38 0.30
C VAL A 102 -13.13 -4.45 -0.51
N PRO A 103 -13.08 -4.01 -1.79
CA PRO A 103 -11.83 -4.00 -2.54
C PRO A 103 -10.78 -3.07 -1.90
N PHE A 104 -11.20 -2.00 -1.21
CA PHE A 104 -10.29 -1.14 -0.48
C PHE A 104 -9.58 -1.87 0.67
N PHE A 105 -10.29 -2.61 1.51
CA PHE A 105 -9.67 -3.38 2.58
C PHE A 105 -8.76 -4.49 2.04
N TRP A 106 -9.13 -5.12 0.93
CA TRP A 106 -8.26 -6.08 0.25
C TRP A 106 -6.94 -5.45 -0.15
N LEU A 107 -6.99 -4.30 -0.87
CA LEU A 107 -5.79 -3.56 -1.24
C LEU A 107 -4.98 -3.15 -0.01
N TYR A 108 -5.63 -2.66 1.04
CA TYR A 108 -4.98 -2.23 2.27
C TYR A 108 -4.21 -3.39 2.91
N LEU A 109 -4.82 -4.56 3.05
CA LEU A 109 -4.19 -5.73 3.67
C LEU A 109 -3.01 -6.24 2.84
N VAL A 110 -3.19 -6.37 1.52
CA VAL A 110 -2.15 -6.87 0.61
C VAL A 110 -0.93 -5.95 0.62
N TYR A 111 -1.12 -4.64 0.46
CA TYR A 111 0.00 -3.69 0.44
C TYR A 111 0.62 -3.46 1.82
N THR A 112 -0.16 -3.57 2.90
CA THR A 112 0.39 -3.45 4.27
C THR A 112 1.21 -4.68 4.64
N GLY A 113 0.73 -5.89 4.31
CA GLY A 113 1.52 -7.11 4.49
C GLY A 113 2.84 -7.07 3.72
N PHE A 114 2.79 -6.60 2.47
CA PHE A 114 4.00 -6.41 1.66
C PHE A 114 4.96 -5.37 2.26
N GLU A 115 4.45 -4.21 2.68
CA GLU A 115 5.25 -3.16 3.29
C GLU A 115 5.98 -3.65 4.55
N VAL A 116 5.26 -4.30 5.46
CA VAL A 116 5.82 -4.85 6.70
C VAL A 116 6.87 -5.91 6.37
N TYR A 117 6.54 -6.87 5.49
CA TYR A 117 7.49 -7.90 5.06
C TYR A 117 8.78 -7.29 4.51
N PHE A 118 8.66 -6.31 3.62
CA PHE A 118 9.81 -5.71 2.96
C PHE A 118 10.65 -4.89 3.93
N LEU A 119 10.02 -4.08 4.78
CA LEU A 119 10.72 -3.28 5.79
C LEU A 119 11.46 -4.17 6.79
N MET A 120 10.84 -5.24 7.29
CA MET A 120 11.50 -6.20 8.17
C MET A 120 12.71 -6.87 7.51
N LYS A 121 12.63 -7.15 6.20
CA LYS A 121 13.76 -7.68 5.44
C LYS A 121 14.87 -6.64 5.23
N LEU A 122 14.50 -5.36 5.07
CA LEU A 122 15.46 -4.27 4.94
C LEU A 122 16.22 -4.04 6.24
N SER A 123 15.54 -4.05 7.39
CA SER A 123 16.17 -3.88 8.70
C SER A 123 17.14 -5.02 9.03
N ALA A 124 16.79 -6.26 8.68
CA ALA A 124 17.64 -7.43 8.90
C ALA A 124 18.96 -7.37 8.12
N ILE A 125 18.97 -6.73 6.95
CA ILE A 125 20.19 -6.56 6.13
C ILE A 125 21.10 -5.49 6.74
N VAL A 126 20.54 -4.45 7.35
CA VAL A 126 21.29 -3.34 7.99
C VAL A 126 21.85 -3.74 9.36
N ALA A 127 21.24 -4.71 10.03
CA ALA A 127 21.70 -5.19 11.33
C ALA A 127 22.94 -6.12 11.26
N ARG A 128 23.32 -6.57 10.06
CA ARG A 128 24.56 -7.31 9.78
C ARG A 128 25.64 -6.39 9.25
#